data_AF-A0A7Y2KXI9-F1
#
_entry.id   AF-A0A7Y2KXI9-F1
#
_cell.length_a   1.000
_cell.length_b   1.000
_cell.length_c   1.000
_cell.angle_alpha   90.00
_cell.angle_beta   90.00
_cell.angle_gamma   90.00
#
_symmetry.space_group_name_H-M   'P 1'
#
loop_
_entity.id
_entity.type
_entity.pdbx_description
1 polymer ?
#
loop_
_entity_poly.entity_id
_entity_poly.type
_entity_poly.pdbx_seq_one_letter_code
_entity_poly.pdbx_strand_id
1 'polypeptide(L)'
;MIALPWPYLAFLSLGYCLALSYGQLTAQALIPLFALILAGLAARQQRQQWLRYAGHGLFVLLALALALHWLPGFQNGRAINPERLTPDAVPFSLYLNLDK
;
A
#
# COMPACT_ATOMS: atom_id res chain seq x y z
N MET A 1 -0.65 -21.57 -20.34
CA MET A 1 0.14 -21.40 -19.11
C MET A 1 0.25 -19.92 -18.85
N ILE A 2 -0.19 -19.41 -17.70
CA ILE A 2 -0.02 -17.99 -17.37
C ILE A 2 1.45 -17.81 -17.03
N ALA A 3 2.23 -17.17 -17.90
CA ALA A 3 3.60 -16.82 -17.58
C ALA A 3 3.56 -15.79 -16.44
N LEU A 4 4.06 -16.19 -15.26
CA LEU A 4 4.12 -15.26 -14.14
C LEU A 4 5.09 -14.12 -14.50
N PRO A 5 4.76 -12.87 -14.15
CA PRO A 5 5.61 -11.71 -14.41
C PRO A 5 6.80 -11.68 -13.43
N TRP A 6 7.70 -12.66 -13.54
CA TRP A 6 8.80 -12.92 -12.60
C TRP A 6 9.65 -11.70 -12.26
N PRO A 7 10.06 -10.84 -13.22
CA PRO A 7 10.84 -9.64 -12.89
C PRO A 7 10.06 -8.69 -11.98
N TYR A 8 8.77 -8.48 -12.27
CA TYR A 8 7.91 -7.61 -11.47
C TYR A 8 7.70 -8.15 -10.07
N LEU A 9 7.48 -9.47 -9.93
CA LEU A 9 7.35 -10.12 -8.62
C LEU A 9 8.65 -10.07 -7.82
N ALA A 10 9.81 -10.21 -8.48
CA ALA A 10 11.11 -10.09 -7.86
C ALA A 10 11.34 -8.65 -7.34
N PHE A 11 11.10 -7.63 -8.16
CA PHE A 11 11.24 -6.23 -7.73
C PHE A 11 10.24 -5.84 -6.64
N LEU A 12 9.00 -6.31 -6.74
CA LEU A 12 7.98 -6.10 -5.72
C LEU A 12 8.41 -6.70 -4.38
N SER A 13 8.87 -7.96 -4.40
CA SER A 13 9.32 -8.66 -3.20
C SER A 13 10.54 -7.97 -2.60
N LEU A 14 11.49 -7.56 -3.45
CA LEU A 14 12.67 -6.82 -3.01
C LEU A 14 12.29 -5.49 -2.34
N GLY A 15 11.39 -4.71 -2.95
CA GLY A 15 10.90 -3.44 -2.41
C GLY A 15 10.27 -3.59 -1.03
N TYR A 16 9.37 -4.57 -0.86
CA TYR A 16 8.74 -4.82 0.45
C TYR A 16 9.71 -5.40 1.49
N CYS A 17 10.68 -6.24 1.09
CA CYS A 17 11.74 -6.70 1.97
C CYS A 17 12.60 -5.53 2.47
N LEU A 18 12.95 -4.59 1.59
CA LEU A 18 13.68 -3.38 1.97
C LEU A 18 12.84 -2.53 2.92
N ALA A 19 11.58 -2.24 2.59
CA ALA A 19 10.68 -1.50 3.46
C ALA A 19 10.57 -2.11 4.86
N LEU A 20 10.45 -3.44 4.95
CA LEU A 20 10.46 -4.16 6.22
C LEU A 20 11.79 -3.99 6.96
N SER A 21 12.93 -4.14 6.29
CA SER A 21 14.26 -4.00 6.91
C SER A 21 14.55 -2.59 7.45
N TYR A 22 13.96 -1.56 6.84
CA TYR A 22 14.10 -0.15 7.26
C TYR A 22 12.98 0.30 8.22
N GLY A 23 12.11 -0.61 8.67
CA GLY A 23 11.01 -0.30 9.59
C GLY A 23 9.89 0.54 8.99
N GLN A 24 9.83 0.64 7.66
CA GLN A 24 8.80 1.36 6.90
C GLN A 24 7.54 0.52 6.66
N LEU A 25 7.58 -0.76 7.03
CA LEU A 25 6.45 -1.67 7.05
C LEU A 25 6.40 -2.32 8.43
N THR A 26 5.25 -2.25 9.10
CA THR A 26 5.07 -2.85 10.44
C THR A 26 4.02 -3.97 10.42
N ALA A 27 3.95 -4.76 11.49
CA ALA A 27 2.96 -5.83 11.61
C ALA A 27 1.49 -5.33 11.49
N GLN A 28 1.22 -4.06 11.77
CA GLN A 28 -0.11 -3.45 11.62
C GLN A 28 -0.59 -3.45 10.15
N ALA A 29 0.32 -3.51 9.17
CA ALA A 29 -0.01 -3.60 7.74
C ALA A 29 -0.78 -4.89 7.38
N LEU A 30 -0.75 -5.92 8.24
CA LEU A 30 -1.53 -7.13 8.04
C LEU A 30 -3.04 -6.89 8.12
N ILE A 31 -3.48 -5.85 8.84
CA ILE A 31 -4.90 -5.51 8.99
C ILE A 31 -5.53 -5.13 7.64
N PRO A 32 -5.07 -4.07 6.93
CA PRO A 32 -5.59 -3.74 5.62
C PRO A 32 -5.36 -4.87 4.60
N LEU A 33 -4.24 -5.59 4.68
CA LEU A 33 -3.96 -6.69 3.75
C LEU A 33 -4.98 -7.84 3.90
N PHE A 34 -5.30 -8.24 5.13
CA PHE A 34 -6.33 -9.23 5.40
C PHE A 34 -7.72 -8.72 5.01
N ALA A 35 -8.02 -7.45 5.31
CA ALA A 35 -9.29 -6.83 4.93
C ALA A 35 -9.48 -6.79 3.39
N LEU A 36 -8.42 -6.54 2.62
CA LEU A 36 -8.44 -6.60 1.16
C LEU A 36 -8.69 -8.03 0.64
N ILE A 37 -8.10 -9.04 1.27
CA ILE A 37 -8.37 -10.45 0.94
C ILE A 37 -9.85 -10.77 1.19
N LEU A 38 -10.39 -10.39 2.36
CA LEU A 38 -11.80 -10.60 2.68
C LEU A 38 -12.73 -9.84 1.71
N ALA A 39 -12.41 -8.59 1.37
CA ALA A 39 -13.15 -7.81 0.39
C ALA A 39 -13.17 -8.49 -0.98
N GLY A 40 -12.03 -9.02 -1.43
CA GLY A 40 -11.90 -9.78 -2.67
C GLY A 40 -12.71 -11.08 -2.65
N LEU A 41 -12.66 -11.83 -1.55
CA LEU A 41 -13.47 -13.05 -1.38
C LEU A 41 -14.97 -12.73 -1.42
N ALA A 42 -15.40 -11.69 -0.72
CA ALA A 42 -16.79 -11.23 -0.72
C ALA A 42 -17.25 -10.77 -2.12
N ALA A 43 -16.43 -9.98 -2.81
CA ALA A 43 -16.70 -9.46 -4.16
C ALA A 43 -16.83 -10.56 -5.23
N ARG A 44 -16.24 -11.75 -4.99
CA ARG A 44 -16.34 -12.89 -5.92
C ARG A 44 -17.64 -13.69 -5.80
N GLN A 45 -18.47 -13.42 -4.79
CA GLN A 45 -19.69 -14.20 -4.59
C GLN A 45 -20.75 -13.92 -5.66
N GLN A 46 -21.21 -15.01 -6.29
CA GLN A 46 -22.22 -14.95 -7.35
C GLN A 46 -23.64 -15.18 -6.81
N ARG A 47 -23.79 -16.01 -5.76
CA ARG A 47 -25.10 -16.39 -5.22
C ARG A 47 -25.67 -15.36 -4.24
N GLN A 48 -24.82 -14.75 -3.42
CA GLN A 48 -25.22 -13.75 -2.43
C GLN A 48 -24.81 -12.36 -2.91
N GLN A 49 -25.70 -11.70 -3.65
CA GLN A 49 -25.42 -10.41 -4.28
C GLN A 49 -25.09 -9.32 -3.27
N TRP A 50 -25.75 -9.30 -2.10
CA TRP A 50 -25.47 -8.33 -1.05
C TRP A 50 -24.02 -8.41 -0.56
N LEU A 51 -23.46 -9.63 -0.42
CA LEU A 51 -22.08 -9.83 0.01
C LEU A 51 -21.09 -9.36 -1.06
N ARG A 52 -21.44 -9.53 -2.34
CA ARG A 52 -20.65 -8.99 -3.45
C ARG A 52 -20.60 -7.47 -3.44
N TYR A 53 -21.74 -6.80 -3.30
CA TYR A 53 -21.78 -5.34 -3.21
C TYR A 53 -21.07 -4.83 -1.95
N ALA A 54 -21.24 -5.50 -0.81
CA ALA A 54 -20.50 -5.18 0.41
C ALA A 54 -18.99 -5.33 0.23
N GLY A 55 -18.54 -6.39 -0.46
CA GLY A 55 -17.12 -6.60 -0.79
C GLY A 55 -16.54 -5.47 -1.64
N HIS A 56 -17.26 -5.02 -2.68
CA HIS A 56 -16.85 -3.87 -3.48
C HIS A 56 -16.85 -2.56 -2.69
N GLY A 57 -17.88 -2.32 -1.87
CA GLY A 57 -17.94 -1.15 -0.99
C GLY A 57 -16.76 -1.10 -0.01
N LEU A 58 -16.48 -2.23 0.65
CA LEU A 58 -15.32 -2.38 1.53
C LEU A 58 -14.01 -2.14 0.79
N PHE A 59 -13.85 -2.68 -0.42
CA PHE A 59 -12.66 -2.46 -1.24
C PHE A 59 -12.43 -0.97 -1.54
N VAL A 60 -13.47 -0.24 -1.95
CA VAL A 60 -13.36 1.20 -2.23
C VAL A 60 -12.97 1.98 -0.97
N LEU A 61 -13.59 1.67 0.17
CA LEU A 61 -13.25 2.31 1.45
C LEU A 61 -11.81 2.03 1.87
N LEU A 62 -11.34 0.78 1.74
CA LEU A 62 -9.96 0.41 2.03
C LEU A 62 -8.97 1.10 1.09
N ALA A 63 -9.27 1.18 -0.21
CA ALA A 63 -8.43 1.86 -1.18
C ALA A 63 -8.28 3.35 -0.84
N LEU A 64 -9.38 4.02 -0.49
CA LEU A 64 -9.35 5.42 -0.05
C LEU A 64 -8.58 5.59 1.26
N ALA A 65 -8.81 4.72 2.25
CA ALA A 65 -8.15 4.80 3.54
C ALA A 65 -6.64 4.55 3.44
N LEU A 66 -6.21 3.64 2.56
CA LEU A 66 -4.79 3.42 2.25
C LEU A 66 -4.19 4.63 1.50
N ALA A 67 -4.86 5.15 0.47
CA ALA A 67 -4.38 6.30 -0.30
C ALA A 67 -4.22 7.55 0.56
N LEU A 68 -5.15 7.78 1.48
CA LEU A 68 -5.12 8.90 2.43
C LEU A 68 -4.22 8.64 3.65
N HIS A 69 -3.54 7.49 3.72
CA HIS A 69 -2.69 7.08 4.85
C HIS A 69 -3.45 7.08 6.19
N TRP A 70 -4.75 6.79 6.16
CA TRP A 70 -5.58 6.66 7.37
C TRP A 70 -5.37 5.33 8.09
N LEU A 71 -4.85 4.31 7.39
CA LEU A 71 -4.56 3.00 7.97
C LEU A 71 -3.09 2.89 8.37
N PRO A 72 -2.80 2.25 9.52
CA PRO A 72 -1.45 2.15 10.03
C PRO A 72 -0.63 1.09 9.30
N GLY A 73 0.68 1.18 9.51
CA GLY A 73 1.63 0.11 9.19
C GLY A 73 2.33 0.22 7.83
N PHE A 74 1.98 1.22 7.03
CA PHE A 74 2.74 1.65 5.86
C PHE A 74 3.31 3.04 6.11
N GLN A 75 4.63 3.16 6.06
CA GLN A 75 5.33 4.42 6.20
C GLN A 75 6.17 4.67 4.95
N ASN A 76 6.18 5.91 4.45
CA ASN A 76 6.99 6.23 3.29
C ASN A 76 8.44 6.48 3.70
N GLY A 77 9.38 5.82 3.02
CA GLY A 77 10.80 5.98 3.28
C GLY A 77 11.25 7.39 2.91
N ARG A 78 11.90 8.11 3.81
CA ARG A 78 12.37 9.47 3.55
C ARG A 78 13.71 9.44 2.82
N ALA A 79 13.73 9.93 1.58
CA ALA A 79 14.93 10.01 0.76
C ALA A 79 15.73 11.29 0.99
N ILE A 80 15.03 12.44 1.12
CA ILE A 80 15.67 13.75 1.34
C ILE A 80 15.12 14.36 2.63
N ASN A 81 16.05 14.69 3.54
CA ASN A 81 15.76 15.45 4.75
C ASN A 81 15.32 16.87 4.40
N PRO A 82 14.59 17.60 5.27
CA PRO A 82 14.09 18.92 4.93
C PRO A 82 15.31 19.83 4.78
N GLU A 83 15.60 20.25 3.56
CA GLU A 83 16.80 21.00 3.23
C GLU A 83 16.46 22.15 2.31
N ARG A 84 17.14 23.28 2.51
CA ARG A 84 17.03 24.44 1.62
C ARG A 84 17.97 24.23 0.45
N LEU A 85 17.40 23.98 -0.74
CA LEU A 85 18.19 23.74 -1.95
C LEU A 85 18.90 25.00 -2.44
N THR A 86 18.40 26.18 -2.07
CA THR A 86 19.03 27.49 -2.26
C THR A 86 18.76 28.37 -1.02
N PRO A 87 19.54 29.44 -0.77
CA PRO A 87 19.41 30.25 0.44
C PRO A 87 17.98 30.77 0.70
N ASP A 88 17.29 31.16 -0.37
CA ASP A 88 15.96 31.75 -0.31
C ASP A 88 14.82 30.72 -0.43
N ALA A 89 15.12 29.44 -0.64
CA ALA A 89 14.10 28.40 -0.78
C ALA A 89 13.48 28.01 0.56
N VAL A 90 12.20 27.58 0.51
CA VAL A 90 11.59 26.82 1.60
C VAL A 90 12.20 25.42 1.68
N PRO A 91 12.28 24.80 2.88
CA PRO A 91 12.82 23.45 3.01
C PRO A 91 12.04 22.44 2.16
N PHE A 92 12.75 21.73 1.29
CA PHE A 92 12.21 20.64 0.50
C PHE A 92 12.53 19.30 1.18
N SER A 93 11.58 18.38 1.17
CA SER A 93 11.78 16.99 1.60
C SER A 93 11.15 16.03 0.62
N LEU A 94 11.76 14.86 0.44
CA LEU A 94 11.27 13.82 -0.46
C LEU A 94 11.02 12.51 0.29
N TYR A 95 9.86 11.93 0.04
CA TYR A 95 9.45 10.62 0.53
C TYR A 95 9.23 9.67 -0.67
N LEU A 96 9.73 8.44 -0.54
CA LEU A 96 9.51 7.34 -1.45
C LEU A 96 8.21 6.65 -1.03
N ASN A 97 7.22 6.71 -1.90
CA ASN A 97 5.94 6.08 -1.69
C ASN A 97 6.09 4.58 -1.90
N LEU A 98 5.61 3.78 -0.95
CA LEU A 98 5.69 2.32 -1.05
C LEU A 98 4.75 1.74 -2.13
N ASP A 99 3.72 2.50 -2.49
CA ASP A 99 2.68 2.17 -3.47
C ASP A 99 3.00 2.65 -4.90
N LYS A 100 4.15 3.29 -5.14
CA LYS A 100 4.51 3.89 -6.44
C LYS A 100 5.88 3.44 -6.93
#